data_AF-A0A136KU46-F1
#
_entry.id   AF-A0A136KU46-F1
#
_cell.length_a   1.000
_cell.length_b   1.000
_cell.length_c   1.000
_cell.angle_alpha   90.00
_cell.angle_beta   90.00
_cell.angle_gamma   90.00
#
_symmetry.space_group_name_H-M   'P 1'
#
loop_
_entity.id
_entity.type
_entity.pdbx_description
1 polymer ?
#
loop_
_entity_poly.entity_id
_entity_poly.type
_entity_poly.pdbx_seq_one_letter_code
_entity_poly.pdbx_strand_id
1 'polypeptide(L)' 'MVEGGGTINFELMRLGLIDELMIYIAPMIFGGANSPTLADGFGLMRDDALQLKLNHIERLDDGGVVLRYKF' A
#
# COMPACT_ATOMS: atom_id res chain seq x y z
N MET A 1 1.94 0.99 14.63
CA MET A 1 1.65 0.05 13.53
C MET A 1 0.19 0.23 13.16
N VAL A 2 -0.09 0.47 11.89
CA VAL A 2 -1.45 0.59 11.34
C VAL A 2 -1.59 -0.47 10.26
N GLU A 3 -2.69 -1.23 10.26
CA GLU A 3 -2.84 -2.43 9.42
C GLU A 3 -3.98 -2.32 8.38
N GLY A 4 -4.64 -1.17 8.26
CA GLY A 4 -5.79 -0.99 7.35
C GLY A 4 -6.98 -0.31 8.01
N GLY A 5 -8.10 -0.08 7.30
CA GLY A 5 -8.38 -0.39 5.89
C GLY A 5 -8.01 0.72 4.89
N GLY A 6 -8.35 0.53 3.61
CA GLY A 6 -7.90 1.37 2.49
C GLY A 6 -8.08 2.88 2.71
N THR A 7 -9.21 3.30 3.28
CA THR A 7 -9.46 4.72 3.60
C THR A 7 -8.48 5.25 4.65
N ILE A 8 -8.28 4.56 5.78
CA ILE A 8 -7.35 5.01 6.83
C ILE A 8 -5.92 5.01 6.31
N ASN A 9 -5.54 3.98 5.54
CA ASN A 9 -4.22 3.90 4.92
C ASN A 9 -3.94 5.15 4.08
N PHE A 10 -4.84 5.48 3.15
CA PHE A 10 -4.68 6.65 2.29
C PHE A 10 -4.62 7.96 3.08
N GLU A 11 -5.52 8.14 4.06
CA GLU A 11 -5.58 9.35 4.87
C GLU A 11 -4.30 9.59 5.67
N LEU A 12 -3.74 8.55 6.29
CA LEU A 12 -2.48 8.70 7.03
C LEU A 12 -1.29 8.96 6.11
N MET A 13 -1.23 8.28 4.96
CA MET A 13 -0.18 8.50 3.97
C MET A 13 -0.22 9.94 3.42
N ARG A 14 -1.40 10.45 3.03
CA ARG A 14 -1.52 11.81 2.47
C ARG A 14 -1.27 12.92 3.51
N LEU A 15 -1.50 12.63 4.80
CA LEU A 15 -1.23 13.55 5.90
C LEU A 15 0.24 13.52 6.36
N GLY A 16 1.09 12.67 5.76
CA GLY A 16 2.50 12.55 6.12
C GLY A 16 2.72 11.93 7.50
N LEU A 17 1.79 11.08 7.96
CA LEU A 17 1.83 10.45 9.28
C LEU A 17 2.40 9.02 9.25
N ILE A 18 2.95 8.59 8.12
CA ILE A 18 3.52 7.27 7.90
C ILE A 18 4.99 7.40 7.52
N ASP A 19 5.87 6.68 8.23
CA ASP A 19 7.30 6.62 7.93
C ASP A 19 7.67 5.50 6.94
N GLU A 20 6.99 4.35 7.04
CA GLU A 20 7.25 3.15 6.24
C GLU A 20 5.93 2.45 5.86
N LEU A 21 5.87 1.95 4.63
CA LEU A 21 4.78 1.14 4.10
C LEU A 21 5.27 -0.29 3.84
N MET A 22 4.66 -1.27 4.51
CA MET A 22 4.91 -2.70 4.32
C MET A 22 3.70 -3.36 3.64
N ILE A 23 3.93 -4.01 2.51
CA ILE A 23 2.87 -4.61 1.67
C ILE A 23 3.22 -6.08 1.45
N TYR A 24 2.27 -6.97 1.75
CA TYR A 24 2.34 -8.36 1.29
C TYR A 24 1.46 -8.53 0.04
N ILE A 25 2.05 -9.06 -1.03
CA ILE A 25 1.37 -9.40 -2.27
C ILE A 25 1.26 -10.92 -2.35
N ALA A 26 0.05 -11.43 -2.20
CA ALA A 26 -0.24 -12.85 -2.38
C ALA A 26 -0.26 -13.23 -3.88
N PRO A 27 0.09 -14.47 -4.25
CA PRO A 27 0.01 -14.96 -5.63
C PRO A 27 -1.44 -15.32 -6.03
N MET A 28 -2.38 -14.39 -5.83
CA MET A 28 -3.82 -14.61 -6.01
C MET A 28 -4.50 -13.38 -6.65
N ILE A 29 -5.53 -13.62 -7.46
CA ILE A 29 -6.33 -12.57 -8.11
C ILE A 29 -7.81 -12.79 -7.80
N PHE A 30 -8.45 -11.80 -7.19
CA PHE A 30 -9.88 -11.83 -6.84
C PHE A 30 -10.74 -10.95 -7.76
N GLY A 31 -10.20 -9.82 -8.24
CA GLY A 31 -10.95 -8.84 -9.03
C GLY A 31 -12.07 -8.13 -8.24
N GLY A 32 -12.96 -7.44 -8.97
CA GLY A 32 -14.12 -6.75 -8.42
C GLY A 32 -13.97 -5.22 -8.47
N ALA A 33 -14.90 -4.57 -9.18
CA ALA A 33 -14.88 -3.12 -9.40
C ALA A 33 -15.05 -2.29 -8.11
N ASN A 34 -15.63 -2.90 -7.07
CA ASN A 34 -15.88 -2.27 -5.77
C ASN A 34 -15.11 -2.97 -4.63
N SER A 35 -14.17 -3.86 -4.96
CA SER A 35 -13.35 -4.52 -3.94
C SER A 35 -12.44 -3.49 -3.26
N PRO A 36 -12.25 -3.56 -1.92
CA PRO A 36 -11.33 -2.67 -1.23
C PRO A 36 -9.91 -2.76 -1.80
N THR A 37 -9.20 -1.63 -1.82
CA THR A 37 -7.80 -1.56 -2.27
C THR A 37 -6.86 -1.23 -1.12
N LEU A 38 -5.55 -1.18 -1.41
CA LEU A 38 -4.53 -0.78 -0.43
C LEU A 38 -4.76 0.65 0.10
N ALA A 39 -5.23 1.55 -0.78
CA ALA A 39 -5.40 2.97 -0.54
C ALA A 39 -6.67 3.45 -1.26
N ASP A 40 -7.78 3.48 -0.52
CA ASP A 40 -9.08 3.94 -1.01
C ASP A 40 -9.25 5.45 -0.75
N GLY A 41 -10.46 5.98 -0.93
CA GLY A 41 -10.78 7.39 -0.67
C GLY A 41 -10.87 8.21 -1.95
N PHE A 42 -10.68 9.52 -1.83
CA PHE A 42 -10.87 10.45 -2.95
C PHE A 42 -9.68 10.49 -3.93
N GLY A 43 -8.54 9.89 -3.56
CA GLY A 43 -7.35 9.80 -4.41
C GLY A 43 -6.60 11.13 -4.57
N LEU A 44 -5.49 11.09 -5.31
CA LEU A 44 -4.67 12.26 -5.65
C LEU A 44 -4.53 12.35 -7.16
N MET A 45 -4.36 13.57 -7.66
CA MET A 45 -3.93 13.77 -9.04
C MET A 45 -2.49 13.30 -9.21
N ARG A 46 -2.08 13.03 -10.45
CA ARG A 46 -0.75 12.48 -10.74
C ARG A 46 0.39 13.33 -10.18
N ASP A 47 0.26 14.65 -10.25
CA ASP A 47 1.29 15.59 -9.82
C ASP A 47 1.41 15.67 -8.28
N ASP A 48 0.36 15.28 -7.56
CA ASP A 48 0.31 15.22 -6.09
C ASP A 48 0.59 13.81 -5.55
N ALA A 49 0.89 12.84 -6.43
CA ALA A 49 1.07 11.45 -6.03
C ALA A 49 2.26 11.29 -5.07
N LEU A 50 2.01 10.56 -3.98
CA LEU A 50 3.02 10.28 -2.95
C LEU A 50 4.17 9.47 -3.56
N GLN A 51 5.38 10.00 -3.46
CA GLN A 51 6.58 9.31 -3.93
C GLN A 51 7.01 8.29 -2.89
N LEU A 52 7.29 7.07 -3.33
CA LEU A 52 7.74 5.98 -2.47
C LEU A 52 9.10 5.49 -2.94
N LYS A 53 9.99 5.23 -1.99
CA LYS A 53 11.29 4.61 -2.24
C LYS A 53 11.28 3.16 -1.75
N LEU A 54 11.34 2.22 -2.69
CA LEU A 54 11.50 0.81 -2.36
C LEU A 54 12.80 0.60 -1.59
N ASN A 55 12.72 0.01 -0.41
CA ASN A 55 13.86 -0.23 0.47
C ASN A 55 14.19 -1.73 0.62
N HIS A 56 13.23 -2.62 0.39
CA HIS A 56 13.38 -4.06 0.62
C HIS A 56 12.35 -4.88 -0.15
N ILE A 57 12.77 -6.07 -0.59
CA ILE A 57 11.93 -7.11 -1.19
C ILE A 57 12.28 -8.43 -0.52
N GLU A 58 11.28 -9.17 -0.06
CA GLU A 58 11.40 -10.52 0.48
C GLU A 58 10.43 -11.45 -0.25
N ARG A 59 10.91 -12.61 -0.70
CA ARG A 59 10.05 -13.67 -1.25
C ARG A 59 9.78 -14.67 -0.14
N LEU A 60 8.52 -15.05 0.02
CA LEU A 60 8.10 -16.07 0.99
C LEU A 60 7.85 -17.41 0.29
N ASP A 61 7.91 -18.49 1.07
CA ASP A 61 7.77 -19.87 0.57
C ASP A 61 6.39 -20.14 -0.05
N ASP A 62 5.36 -19.38 0.33
CA ASP A 62 4.01 -19.45 -0.23
C ASP A 62 3.89 -18.82 -1.63
N GLY A 63 5.00 -18.29 -2.18
CA GLY A 63 5.05 -17.61 -3.47
C GLY A 63 4.67 -16.13 -3.42
N GLY A 64 4.31 -15.61 -2.24
CA GLY A 64 4.05 -14.20 -2.02
C GLY A 64 5.33 -13.38 -1.86
N VAL A 65 5.16 -12.05 -1.91
CA VAL A 65 6.28 -11.10 -1.80
C VAL A 65 5.93 -10.02 -0.78
N VAL A 66 6.84 -9.75 0.15
CA VAL A 66 6.79 -8.56 1.01
C VAL A 66 7.62 -7.45 0.37
N LEU A 67 6.99 -6.29 0.19
CA LEU A 67 7.64 -5.06 -0.24
C LEU A 67 7.65 -4.08 0.93
N ARG A 68 8.75 -3.37 1.12
CA ARG A 68 8.81 -2.25 2.06
C ARG A 68 9.25 -0.98 1.34
N TYR A 69 8.55 0.10 1.62
CA TYR A 69 8.79 1.42 1.03
C TYR A 69 8.94 2.46 2.13
N LYS A 70 9.79 3.47 1.91
CA LYS A 70 9.81 4.71 2.71
C LYS A 70 9.22 5.87 1.92
N PHE A 71 8.59 6.79 2.65
CA PHE A 71 8.17 8.09 2.14
C PHE A 71 9.36 9.06 2.08
#